data_AF-A0A8B7XWN9-F1
#
_entry.id   AF-A0A8B7XWN9-F1
#
_cell.length_a   1.000
_cell.length_b   1.000
_cell.length_c   1.000
_cell.angle_alpha   90.00
_cell.angle_beta   90.00
_cell.angle_gamma   90.00
#
_symmetry.space_group_name_H-M   'P 1'
#
loop_
_entity.id
_entity.type
_entity.pdbx_description
1 polymer ?
#
loop_
_entity_poly.entity_id
_entity_poly.type
_entity_poly.pdbx_seq_one_letter_code
_entity_poly.pdbx_strand_id
1 'polypeptide(L)'
;MAMDGRDTHNSVLKRVLKVLLASYCALPFLLQNEFRDRLWSYQGGVSIFARRGACHFDQESTTAFNKLVTLPQGKENTEVLTALSCLALQSPALTLRQAVKRAVSNAAVCQAVCQVLQAMPSLATFKEQGDRWPLLCYLIWEATETLATSANEEANLIQLVSELLQPFKPLLDPHCPFWLPPVLPSQGFTHVCILPHLRDNITEPSSPNNLLMALKFLKKVINLQEFPTQTGNTAALGSSLFPIMLCLYEVLDSCRLLWDGVAMVAEKADVKEVVQGLLGKMGRIAMVTCDRAELEHGASWLINRVTATMHWTTVLAVQETLPECQQQQRLVPASLISFCHLADQKWVALPSRNTSQNVLPVITLLCDQVVELLLCCRTSESLANILSKILHFLQGIRVPDETSNRDFLEAVTLGLLQVLPHSIMGEWQCIMGMLTQLLTNEVLMVPCSAKYVTELPMANISVFRVHLGLSQLLLSVLQLLTSPCCQEWATPPLLHHVTRCYVGTMQKLLSEMLNSDLASESGCLFAIGQFFCHACEVIGSLATDDLKEQVFVLALEYLSQMEEITAASIPQTQVKSKQVSYEWTNQVEVFKLLANQKLAGEQRRTLLQKIRSFTPGGS
;
A
#
# COMPACT_ATOMS: atom_id res chain seq x y z
N MET A 1 25.95 -63.40 -28.98
CA MET A 1 25.01 -63.08 -30.07
C MET A 1 23.71 -62.38 -29.59
N ALA A 2 23.61 -61.83 -28.37
CA ALA A 2 22.42 -61.10 -27.90
C ALA A 2 22.60 -59.57 -27.80
N MET A 3 23.75 -59.02 -28.23
CA MET A 3 24.03 -57.58 -28.19
C MET A 3 23.65 -56.85 -29.49
N ASP A 4 23.62 -57.53 -30.64
CA ASP A 4 23.37 -56.93 -31.96
C ASP A 4 21.90 -56.51 -32.19
N GLY A 5 20.97 -57.10 -31.43
CA GLY A 5 19.53 -56.80 -31.50
C GLY A 5 19.11 -55.50 -30.80
N ARG A 6 19.88 -55.01 -29.80
CA ARG A 6 19.54 -53.77 -29.07
C ARG A 6 19.96 -52.51 -29.82
N ASP A 7 21.09 -52.55 -30.51
CA ASP A 7 21.58 -51.40 -31.28
C ASP A 7 20.78 -51.18 -32.57
N THR A 8 20.34 -52.27 -33.20
CA THR A 8 19.42 -52.22 -34.34
C THR A 8 18.03 -51.71 -33.93
N HIS A 9 17.45 -52.18 -32.82
CA HIS A 9 16.17 -51.66 -32.28
C HIS A 9 16.24 -50.16 -31.93
N ASN A 10 17.30 -49.72 -31.26
CA ASN A 10 17.49 -48.29 -30.96
C ASN A 10 17.66 -47.45 -32.22
N SER A 11 18.25 -47.99 -33.29
CA SER A 11 18.40 -47.28 -34.57
C SER A 11 17.07 -47.10 -35.32
N VAL A 12 16.21 -48.12 -35.30
CA VAL A 12 14.87 -48.08 -35.92
C VAL A 12 13.95 -47.13 -35.15
N LEU A 13 13.95 -47.21 -33.82
CA LEU A 13 13.15 -46.32 -32.96
C LEU A 13 13.52 -44.84 -33.19
N LYS A 14 14.82 -44.52 -33.29
CA LYS A 14 15.30 -43.17 -33.62
C LYS A 14 14.82 -42.68 -34.99
N ARG A 15 14.79 -43.56 -36.01
CA ARG A 15 14.27 -43.21 -37.34
C ARG A 15 12.76 -42.95 -37.32
N VAL A 16 11.99 -43.81 -36.64
CA VAL A 16 10.55 -43.64 -36.48
C VAL A 16 10.23 -42.33 -35.77
N LEU A 17 10.90 -42.03 -34.65
CA LEU A 17 10.73 -40.78 -33.93
C LEU A 17 11.07 -39.55 -34.78
N LYS A 18 12.11 -39.63 -35.62
CA LYS A 18 12.46 -38.56 -36.54
C LYS A 18 11.37 -38.32 -37.60
N VAL A 19 10.78 -39.38 -38.15
CA VAL A 19 9.66 -39.29 -39.10
C VAL A 19 8.44 -38.68 -38.42
N LEU A 20 8.06 -39.19 -37.23
CA LEU A 20 6.92 -38.66 -36.47
C LEU A 20 7.09 -37.19 -36.12
N LEU A 21 8.29 -36.77 -35.72
CA LEU A 21 8.57 -35.37 -35.41
C LEU A 21 8.50 -34.48 -36.67
N ALA A 22 9.00 -34.97 -37.81
CA ALA A 22 8.87 -34.26 -39.09
C ALA A 22 7.39 -34.14 -39.52
N SER A 23 6.61 -35.22 -39.36
CA SER A 23 5.16 -35.21 -39.61
C SER A 23 4.44 -34.22 -38.71
N TYR A 24 4.81 -34.15 -37.43
CA TYR A 24 4.25 -33.19 -36.48
C TYR A 24 4.58 -31.74 -36.87
N CYS A 25 5.84 -31.42 -37.16
CA CYS A 25 6.23 -30.07 -37.53
C CYS A 25 5.61 -29.63 -38.89
N ALA A 26 5.17 -30.58 -39.74
CA ALA A 26 4.44 -30.31 -40.98
C ALA A 26 2.92 -30.06 -40.78
N LEU A 27 2.37 -30.33 -39.60
CA LEU A 27 0.96 -30.04 -39.30
C LEU A 27 0.74 -28.52 -39.24
N PRO A 28 -0.44 -28.02 -39.67
CA PRO A 28 -0.91 -26.68 -39.33
C PRO A 28 -0.77 -26.42 -37.83
N PHE A 29 -0.28 -25.24 -37.45
CA PHE A 29 0.09 -24.96 -36.07
C PHE A 29 -1.06 -25.15 -35.06
N LEU A 30 -2.29 -24.83 -35.45
CA LEU A 30 -3.48 -25.07 -34.61
C LEU A 30 -3.65 -26.58 -34.29
N LEU A 31 -3.41 -27.45 -35.28
CA LEU A 31 -3.49 -28.90 -35.10
C LEU A 31 -2.31 -29.45 -34.28
N GLN A 32 -1.15 -28.78 -34.28
CA GLN A 32 -0.04 -29.13 -33.40
C GLN A 32 -0.44 -28.96 -31.92
N ASN A 33 -1.19 -27.91 -31.58
CA ASN A 33 -1.65 -27.68 -30.21
C ASN A 33 -2.61 -28.76 -29.72
N GLU A 34 -3.59 -29.12 -30.56
CA GLU A 34 -4.55 -30.20 -30.27
C GLU A 34 -3.87 -31.56 -30.15
N PHE A 35 -2.88 -31.85 -31.00
CA PHE A 35 -2.09 -33.08 -30.91
C PHE A 35 -1.36 -33.19 -29.57
N ARG A 36 -0.69 -32.12 -29.12
CA ARG A 36 0.01 -32.10 -27.82
C ARG A 36 -0.94 -32.31 -26.66
N ASP A 37 -2.07 -31.62 -26.66
CA ASP A 37 -3.07 -31.70 -25.59
C ASP A 37 -3.55 -33.14 -25.39
N ARG A 38 -3.93 -33.79 -26.51
CA ARG A 38 -4.31 -35.21 -26.50
C ARG A 38 -3.15 -36.09 -26.07
N LEU A 39 -1.96 -35.92 -26.64
CA LEU A 39 -0.79 -36.74 -26.32
C LEU A 39 -0.44 -36.71 -24.82
N TRP A 40 -0.42 -35.51 -24.22
CA TRP A 40 -0.04 -35.35 -22.82
C TRP A 40 -1.12 -35.79 -21.84
N SER A 41 -2.38 -35.89 -22.28
CA SER A 41 -3.45 -36.51 -21.49
C SER A 41 -3.28 -38.03 -21.30
N TYR A 42 -2.53 -38.70 -22.19
CA TYR A 42 -2.29 -40.14 -22.08
C TYR A 42 -1.16 -40.45 -21.09
N GLN A 43 -1.36 -41.47 -20.26
CA GLN A 43 -0.34 -41.95 -19.33
C GLN A 43 0.91 -42.41 -20.12
N GLY A 44 2.05 -41.79 -19.82
CA GLY A 44 3.31 -42.03 -20.54
C GLY A 44 3.44 -41.32 -21.89
N GLY A 45 2.44 -40.55 -22.35
CA GLY A 45 2.48 -39.85 -23.65
C GLY A 45 3.64 -38.86 -23.78
N VAL A 46 3.99 -38.15 -22.70
CA VAL A 46 5.16 -37.25 -22.64
C VAL A 46 6.47 -38.00 -22.94
N SER A 47 6.56 -39.27 -22.56
CA SER A 47 7.79 -40.06 -22.72
C SER A 47 8.06 -40.50 -24.16
N ILE A 48 7.06 -40.43 -25.06
CA ILE A 48 7.15 -40.90 -26.44
C ILE A 48 8.19 -40.10 -27.23
N PHE A 49 8.17 -38.77 -27.11
CA PHE A 49 9.11 -37.87 -27.79
C PHE A 49 10.25 -37.37 -26.90
N ALA A 50 10.36 -37.90 -25.67
CA ALA A 50 11.34 -37.44 -24.69
C ALA A 50 12.78 -37.61 -25.20
N ARG A 51 13.51 -36.49 -25.26
CA ARG A 51 14.94 -36.47 -25.62
C ARG A 51 15.76 -36.96 -24.41
N ARG A 52 16.48 -38.07 -24.55
CA ARG A 52 17.47 -38.51 -23.54
C ARG A 52 18.78 -37.72 -23.71
N GLY A 53 18.86 -36.55 -23.05
CA GLY A 53 20.08 -35.73 -22.97
C GLY A 53 19.82 -34.24 -23.14
N ALA A 54 20.20 -33.43 -22.15
CA ALA A 54 19.95 -31.98 -22.08
C ALA A 54 20.95 -31.11 -22.87
N CYS A 55 21.99 -31.71 -23.46
CA CYS A 55 23.23 -31.03 -23.87
C CYS A 55 23.07 -29.92 -24.93
N HIS A 56 21.97 -29.92 -25.69
CA HIS A 56 21.70 -28.92 -26.73
C HIS A 56 20.35 -28.19 -26.56
N PHE A 57 19.51 -28.62 -25.60
CA PHE A 57 18.17 -28.06 -25.43
C PHE A 57 18.22 -26.59 -25.04
N ASP A 58 19.11 -26.22 -24.10
CA ASP A 58 19.23 -24.83 -23.64
C ASP A 58 19.69 -23.90 -24.77
N GLN A 59 20.62 -24.33 -25.63
CA GLN A 59 21.10 -23.54 -26.77
C GLN A 59 20.01 -23.37 -27.85
N GLU A 60 19.30 -24.45 -28.19
CA GLU A 60 18.20 -24.44 -29.16
C GLU A 60 17.05 -23.53 -28.66
N SER A 61 16.66 -23.68 -27.39
CA SER A 61 15.64 -22.85 -26.73
C SER A 61 16.05 -21.37 -26.68
N THR A 62 17.30 -21.08 -26.30
CA THR A 62 17.86 -19.71 -26.31
C THR A 62 17.72 -19.06 -27.67
N THR A 63 18.15 -19.79 -28.70
CA THR A 63 18.18 -19.28 -30.07
C THR A 63 16.76 -19.01 -30.57
N ALA A 64 15.82 -19.89 -30.25
CA ALA A 64 14.42 -19.73 -30.63
C ALA A 64 13.76 -18.52 -29.96
N PHE A 65 13.92 -18.34 -28.65
CA PHE A 65 13.36 -17.19 -27.93
C PHE A 65 14.01 -15.87 -28.37
N ASN A 66 15.32 -15.83 -28.59
CA ASN A 66 16.01 -14.62 -29.07
C ASN A 66 15.54 -14.22 -30.47
N LYS A 67 15.33 -15.18 -31.37
CA LYS A 67 14.77 -14.91 -32.70
C LYS A 67 13.38 -14.30 -32.61
N LEU A 68 12.55 -14.75 -31.67
CA LEU A 68 11.19 -14.26 -31.49
C LEU A 68 11.15 -12.79 -31.01
N VAL A 69 12.15 -12.35 -30.23
CA VAL A 69 12.28 -10.94 -29.82
C VAL A 69 12.68 -10.02 -30.97
N THR A 70 13.49 -10.53 -31.91
CA THR A 70 14.02 -9.73 -33.03
C THR A 70 13.07 -9.58 -34.22
N LEU A 71 12.00 -10.37 -34.28
CA LEU A 71 11.08 -10.40 -35.42
C LEU A 71 9.91 -9.43 -35.22
N PRO A 72 9.52 -8.65 -36.26
CA PRO A 72 8.32 -7.84 -36.21
C PRO A 72 7.06 -8.73 -36.10
N GLN A 73 6.07 -8.26 -35.34
CA GLN A 73 4.81 -8.97 -35.07
C GLN A 73 4.09 -9.34 -36.39
N GLY A 74 3.94 -10.64 -36.72
CA GLY A 74 3.23 -11.07 -37.93
C GLY A 74 3.49 -12.50 -38.42
N LYS A 75 3.12 -12.79 -39.68
CA LYS A 75 3.19 -14.12 -40.34
C LYS A 75 4.59 -14.76 -40.34
N GLU A 76 5.65 -13.96 -40.15
CA GLU A 76 7.05 -14.41 -40.04
C GLU A 76 7.36 -15.17 -38.74
N ASN A 77 6.44 -15.19 -37.75
CA ASN A 77 6.64 -15.90 -36.48
C ASN A 77 6.33 -17.42 -36.55
N THR A 78 5.73 -17.92 -37.62
CA THR A 78 5.22 -19.31 -37.69
C THR A 78 6.32 -20.38 -37.64
N GLU A 79 7.47 -20.14 -38.26
CA GLU A 79 8.61 -21.07 -38.23
C GLU A 79 9.24 -21.16 -36.84
N VAL A 80 9.42 -20.02 -36.18
CA VAL A 80 9.98 -19.96 -34.81
C VAL A 80 9.01 -20.58 -33.81
N LEU A 81 7.70 -20.30 -33.95
CA LEU A 81 6.65 -20.95 -33.14
C LEU A 81 6.62 -22.46 -33.37
N THR A 82 6.78 -22.92 -34.61
CA THR A 82 6.85 -24.37 -34.90
C THR A 82 8.09 -25.01 -34.28
N ALA A 83 9.25 -24.35 -34.32
CA ALA A 83 10.46 -24.84 -33.65
C ALA A 83 10.27 -24.95 -32.13
N LEU A 84 9.71 -23.93 -31.48
CA LEU A 84 9.35 -23.95 -30.06
C LEU A 84 8.30 -25.02 -29.74
N SER A 85 7.34 -25.22 -30.62
CA SER A 85 6.32 -26.27 -30.53
C SER A 85 6.93 -27.68 -30.59
N CYS A 86 7.94 -27.89 -31.43
CA CYS A 86 8.67 -29.17 -31.50
C CYS A 86 9.58 -29.38 -30.26
N LEU A 87 10.14 -28.32 -29.66
CA LEU A 87 10.83 -28.39 -28.35
C LEU A 87 9.85 -28.72 -27.21
N ALA A 88 8.68 -28.09 -27.20
CA ALA A 88 7.62 -28.35 -26.22
C ALA A 88 7.17 -29.81 -26.27
N LEU A 89 6.96 -30.36 -27.47
CA LEU A 89 6.59 -31.77 -27.67
C LEU A 89 7.62 -32.74 -27.05
N GLN A 90 8.91 -32.43 -27.20
CA GLN A 90 10.00 -33.28 -26.70
C GLN A 90 10.19 -33.18 -25.18
N SER A 91 9.99 -32.00 -24.61
CA SER A 91 10.15 -31.78 -23.17
C SER A 91 9.33 -30.55 -22.72
N PRO A 92 8.05 -30.74 -22.34
CA PRO A 92 7.18 -29.63 -21.95
C PRO A 92 7.69 -28.90 -20.70
N ALA A 93 8.15 -29.65 -19.69
CA ALA A 93 8.65 -29.10 -18.43
C ALA A 93 9.89 -28.19 -18.61
N LEU A 94 10.90 -28.66 -19.35
CA LEU A 94 12.09 -27.84 -19.63
C LEU A 94 11.76 -26.63 -20.50
N THR A 95 10.86 -26.77 -21.47
CA THR A 95 10.41 -25.65 -22.31
C THR A 95 9.76 -24.56 -21.47
N LEU A 96 8.83 -24.92 -20.58
CA LEU A 96 8.16 -23.99 -19.68
C LEU A 96 9.14 -23.34 -18.69
N ARG A 97 10.02 -24.13 -18.05
CA ARG A 97 11.01 -23.61 -17.09
C ARG A 97 11.94 -22.59 -17.74
N GLN A 98 12.42 -22.87 -18.96
CA GLN A 98 13.23 -21.92 -19.73
C GLN A 98 12.44 -20.67 -20.13
N ALA A 99 11.16 -20.81 -20.50
CA ALA A 99 10.31 -19.68 -20.83
C ALA A 99 10.14 -18.73 -19.63
N VAL A 100 9.76 -19.25 -18.45
CA VAL A 100 9.58 -18.45 -17.23
C VAL A 100 10.91 -17.81 -16.81
N LYS A 101 11.99 -18.59 -16.72
CA LYS A 101 13.32 -18.08 -16.34
C LYS A 101 13.77 -16.92 -17.22
N ARG A 102 13.56 -17.02 -18.53
CA ARG A 102 13.96 -15.97 -19.48
C ARG A 102 13.09 -14.73 -19.38
N ALA A 103 11.78 -14.90 -19.27
CA ALA A 103 10.85 -13.80 -19.09
C ALA A 103 11.20 -12.96 -17.85
N VAL A 104 11.55 -13.61 -16.75
CA VAL A 104 11.98 -12.94 -15.51
C VAL A 104 13.30 -12.19 -15.71
N SER A 105 14.28 -12.80 -16.37
CA SER A 105 15.60 -12.18 -16.59
C SER A 105 15.63 -11.03 -17.62
N ASN A 106 14.63 -10.94 -18.52
CA ASN A 106 14.65 -10.00 -19.63
C ASN A 106 13.25 -9.54 -20.04
N ALA A 107 12.97 -8.24 -19.85
CA ALA A 107 11.69 -7.60 -20.18
C ALA A 107 11.26 -7.78 -21.65
N ALA A 108 12.19 -7.71 -22.61
CA ALA A 108 11.87 -7.87 -24.02
C ALA A 108 11.45 -9.33 -24.34
N VAL A 109 12.02 -10.30 -23.62
CA VAL A 109 11.66 -11.72 -23.76
C VAL A 109 10.32 -12.02 -23.07
N CYS A 110 9.94 -11.26 -22.04
CA CYS A 110 8.67 -11.43 -21.35
C CYS A 110 7.47 -11.37 -22.31
N GLN A 111 7.40 -10.36 -23.17
CA GLN A 111 6.31 -10.24 -24.14
C GLN A 111 6.30 -11.40 -25.15
N ALA A 112 7.48 -11.79 -25.65
CA ALA A 112 7.64 -12.93 -26.55
C ALA A 112 7.15 -14.25 -25.90
N VAL A 113 7.46 -14.47 -24.62
CA VAL A 113 7.01 -15.64 -23.86
C VAL A 113 5.50 -15.65 -23.68
N CYS A 114 4.88 -14.52 -23.32
CA CYS A 114 3.42 -14.42 -23.24
C CYS A 114 2.76 -14.82 -24.56
N GLN A 115 3.30 -14.35 -25.69
CA GLN A 115 2.77 -14.70 -27.01
C GLN A 115 2.91 -16.17 -27.35
N VAL A 116 4.05 -16.77 -27.02
CA VAL A 116 4.27 -18.22 -27.20
C VAL A 116 3.26 -19.03 -26.40
N LEU A 117 3.02 -18.67 -25.13
CA LEU A 117 2.07 -19.37 -24.25
C LEU A 117 0.62 -19.16 -24.69
N GLN A 118 0.27 -17.96 -25.19
CA GLN A 118 -1.04 -17.67 -25.80
C GLN A 118 -1.25 -18.45 -27.12
N ALA A 119 -0.19 -18.64 -27.91
CA ALA A 119 -0.24 -19.46 -29.12
C ALA A 119 -0.26 -20.97 -28.83
N MET A 120 0.25 -21.41 -27.67
CA MET A 120 0.30 -22.81 -27.24
C MET A 120 -0.42 -23.06 -25.91
N PRO A 121 -1.75 -22.89 -25.82
CA PRO A 121 -2.46 -23.07 -24.55
C PRO A 121 -2.24 -24.43 -23.89
N SER A 122 -2.05 -25.51 -24.68
CA SER A 122 -1.81 -26.85 -24.12
C SER A 122 -0.50 -26.95 -23.34
N LEU A 123 0.50 -26.13 -23.69
CA LEU A 123 1.75 -26.04 -22.95
C LEU A 123 1.53 -25.32 -21.62
N ALA A 124 0.75 -24.24 -21.59
CA ALA A 124 0.48 -23.50 -20.36
C ALA A 124 -0.38 -24.29 -19.36
N THR A 125 -1.29 -25.14 -19.85
CA THR A 125 -2.14 -26.00 -19.02
C THR A 125 -1.51 -27.36 -18.69
N PHE A 126 -0.27 -27.60 -19.15
CA PHE A 126 0.46 -28.84 -18.89
C PHE A 126 0.60 -29.13 -17.39
N LYS A 127 0.34 -30.37 -16.99
CA LYS A 127 0.48 -30.87 -15.62
C LYS A 127 1.48 -32.01 -15.59
N GLU A 128 2.35 -32.03 -14.59
CA GLU A 128 3.13 -33.23 -14.30
C GLU A 128 2.24 -34.30 -13.64
N GLN A 129 2.66 -35.56 -13.72
CA GLN A 129 1.84 -36.67 -13.20
C GLN A 129 1.64 -36.53 -11.69
N GLY A 130 0.39 -36.40 -11.26
CA GLY A 130 0.02 -36.25 -9.85
C GLY A 130 -0.30 -34.83 -9.41
N ASP A 131 -0.01 -33.83 -10.24
CA ASP A 131 -0.28 -32.43 -9.89
C ASP A 131 -1.74 -32.03 -10.12
N ARG A 132 -2.28 -31.28 -9.16
CA ARG A 132 -3.61 -30.69 -9.26
C ARG A 132 -3.65 -29.51 -10.23
N TRP A 133 -2.59 -28.69 -10.23
CA TRP A 133 -2.50 -27.42 -10.95
C TRP A 133 -1.45 -27.47 -12.07
N PRO A 134 -1.53 -26.60 -13.09
CA PRO A 134 -0.53 -26.55 -14.16
C PRO A 134 0.87 -26.27 -13.64
N LEU A 135 1.88 -26.89 -14.26
CA LEU A 135 3.30 -26.71 -13.94
C LEU A 135 3.71 -25.24 -13.97
N LEU A 136 3.09 -24.43 -14.84
CA LEU A 136 3.30 -22.99 -14.92
C LEU A 136 3.09 -22.28 -13.57
N CYS A 137 2.11 -22.70 -12.76
CA CYS A 137 1.87 -22.11 -11.44
C CYS A 137 3.06 -22.37 -10.50
N TYR A 138 3.58 -23.60 -10.48
CA TYR A 138 4.73 -23.96 -9.66
C TYR A 138 6.02 -23.30 -10.14
N LEU A 139 6.19 -23.11 -11.44
CA LEU A 139 7.37 -22.42 -11.99
C LEU A 139 7.36 -20.92 -11.66
N ILE A 140 6.19 -20.29 -11.59
CA ILE A 140 6.07 -18.90 -11.13
C ILE A 140 6.42 -18.81 -9.63
N TRP A 141 5.96 -19.77 -8.82
CA TRP A 141 6.36 -19.87 -7.42
C TRP A 141 7.86 -20.14 -7.24
N GLU A 142 8.45 -21.05 -8.04
CA GLU A 142 9.91 -21.30 -8.05
C GLU A 142 10.67 -20.03 -8.45
N ALA A 143 10.14 -19.25 -9.39
CA ALA A 143 10.71 -17.96 -9.77
C ALA A 143 10.68 -16.97 -8.60
N THR A 144 9.59 -16.90 -7.81
CA THR A 144 9.54 -16.02 -6.63
C THR A 144 10.58 -16.38 -5.57
N GLU A 145 10.81 -17.67 -5.33
CA GLU A 145 11.82 -18.14 -4.36
C GLU A 145 13.26 -17.89 -4.83
N THR A 146 13.48 -17.73 -6.14
CA THR A 146 14.80 -17.54 -6.75
C THR A 146 15.11 -16.09 -7.13
N LEU A 147 14.17 -15.16 -6.93
CA LEU A 147 14.37 -13.73 -7.18
C LEU A 147 15.51 -13.19 -6.31
N ALA A 148 16.67 -12.95 -6.93
CA ALA A 148 17.85 -12.45 -6.26
C ALA A 148 17.77 -10.92 -6.07
N THR A 149 16.85 -10.42 -5.23
CA THR A 149 16.74 -9.00 -4.82
C THR A 149 16.70 -7.94 -5.93
N SER A 150 16.62 -8.30 -7.21
CA SER A 150 16.71 -7.35 -8.31
C SER A 150 15.31 -6.80 -8.63
N ALA A 151 15.14 -5.48 -8.47
CA ALA A 151 13.86 -4.81 -8.74
C ALA A 151 13.37 -5.03 -10.18
N ASN A 152 14.31 -5.25 -11.12
CA ASN A 152 13.99 -5.51 -12.53
C ASN A 152 13.39 -6.90 -12.74
N GLU A 153 13.94 -7.95 -12.13
CA GLU A 153 13.38 -9.31 -12.26
C GLU A 153 12.01 -9.41 -11.59
N GLU A 154 11.83 -8.75 -10.44
CA GLU A 154 10.53 -8.60 -9.81
C GLU A 154 9.52 -7.92 -10.74
N ALA A 155 9.88 -6.78 -11.34
CA ALA A 155 9.01 -6.06 -12.26
C ALA A 155 8.64 -6.92 -13.48
N ASN A 156 9.60 -7.66 -14.04
CA ASN A 156 9.38 -8.56 -15.16
C ASN A 156 8.45 -9.72 -14.79
N LEU A 157 8.60 -10.31 -13.59
CA LEU A 157 7.72 -11.38 -13.12
C LEU A 157 6.30 -10.88 -12.90
N ILE A 158 6.13 -9.70 -12.29
CA ILE A 158 4.81 -9.08 -12.11
C ILE A 158 4.18 -8.76 -13.47
N GLN A 159 4.96 -8.32 -14.46
CA GLN A 159 4.49 -8.09 -15.81
C GLN A 159 4.05 -9.40 -16.49
N LEU A 160 4.86 -10.44 -16.42
CA LEU A 160 4.54 -11.78 -16.94
C LEU A 160 3.20 -12.29 -16.38
N VAL A 161 3.05 -12.26 -15.05
CA VAL A 161 1.81 -12.68 -14.37
C VAL A 161 0.63 -11.80 -14.81
N SER A 162 0.83 -10.49 -14.92
CA SER A 162 -0.23 -9.56 -15.34
C SER A 162 -0.75 -9.90 -16.73
N GLU A 163 0.13 -10.18 -17.70
CA GLU A 163 -0.24 -10.53 -19.07
C GLU A 163 -0.92 -11.90 -19.16
N LEU A 164 -0.43 -12.89 -18.40
CA LEU A 164 -0.97 -14.26 -18.46
C LEU A 164 -2.33 -14.42 -17.76
N LEU A 165 -2.65 -13.55 -16.79
CA LEU A 165 -3.94 -13.54 -16.11
C LEU A 165 -5.04 -12.80 -16.88
N GLN A 166 -4.70 -12.06 -17.95
CA GLN A 166 -5.69 -11.36 -18.77
C GLN A 166 -6.28 -12.28 -19.84
N PRO A 167 -7.56 -12.13 -20.20
CA PRO A 167 -8.09 -12.68 -21.44
C PRO A 167 -7.26 -12.19 -22.63
N PHE A 168 -7.12 -13.00 -23.67
CA PHE A 168 -6.31 -12.64 -24.85
C PHE A 168 -7.04 -12.88 -26.17
N LYS A 169 -6.65 -12.15 -27.22
CA LYS A 169 -7.08 -12.45 -28.58
C LYS A 169 -6.14 -13.48 -29.22
N PRO A 170 -6.64 -14.48 -29.96
CA PRO A 170 -5.79 -15.44 -30.63
C PRO A 170 -4.78 -14.76 -31.57
N LEU A 171 -3.49 -14.99 -31.34
CA LEU A 171 -2.41 -14.41 -32.16
C LEU A 171 -2.52 -14.79 -33.64
N LEU A 172 -2.96 -16.01 -33.91
CA LEU A 172 -3.07 -16.56 -35.26
C LEU A 172 -4.43 -16.28 -35.92
N ASP A 173 -5.37 -15.69 -35.19
CA ASP A 173 -6.65 -15.20 -35.71
C ASP A 173 -7.00 -13.84 -35.09
N PRO A 174 -6.36 -12.75 -35.55
CA PRO A 174 -6.58 -11.40 -35.00
C PRO A 174 -8.00 -10.86 -35.21
N HIS A 175 -8.73 -11.45 -36.17
CA HIS A 175 -10.11 -11.10 -36.49
C HIS A 175 -11.13 -11.87 -35.65
N CYS A 176 -10.68 -12.77 -34.78
CA CYS A 176 -11.56 -13.46 -33.85
C CYS A 176 -12.35 -12.42 -33.02
N PRO A 177 -13.69 -12.44 -33.08
CA PRO A 177 -14.50 -11.47 -32.35
C PRO A 177 -14.55 -11.78 -30.84
N PHE A 178 -14.04 -12.95 -30.43
CA PHE A 178 -14.08 -13.44 -29.06
C PHE A 178 -12.71 -13.37 -28.39
N TRP A 179 -12.72 -13.10 -27.09
CA TRP A 179 -11.53 -13.22 -26.24
C TRP A 179 -11.45 -14.64 -25.69
N LEU A 180 -10.26 -15.23 -25.74
CA LEU A 180 -9.98 -16.51 -25.09
C LEU A 180 -9.75 -16.30 -23.59
N PRO A 181 -10.04 -17.32 -22.75
CA PRO A 181 -9.79 -17.24 -21.32
C PRO A 181 -8.29 -17.04 -21.03
N PRO A 182 -7.94 -16.50 -19.86
CA PRO A 182 -6.55 -16.35 -19.44
C PRO A 182 -5.73 -17.63 -19.56
N VAL A 183 -4.46 -17.48 -19.91
CA VAL A 183 -3.50 -18.59 -20.04
C VAL A 183 -3.16 -19.16 -18.66
N LEU A 184 -3.02 -18.29 -17.66
CA LEU A 184 -2.76 -18.68 -16.28
C LEU A 184 -4.08 -18.79 -15.53
N PRO A 185 -4.49 -19.99 -15.06
CA PRO A 185 -5.73 -20.13 -14.31
C PRO A 185 -5.59 -19.47 -12.93
N SER A 186 -6.43 -18.47 -12.68
CA SER A 186 -6.42 -17.67 -11.45
C SER A 186 -6.59 -18.50 -10.17
N GLN A 187 -7.42 -19.54 -10.20
CA GLN A 187 -7.63 -20.42 -9.04
C GLN A 187 -6.36 -21.18 -8.66
N GLY A 188 -5.71 -21.83 -9.64
CA GLY A 188 -4.47 -22.57 -9.43
C GLY A 188 -3.32 -21.65 -9.02
N PHE A 189 -3.23 -20.49 -9.68
CA PHE A 189 -2.25 -19.46 -9.34
C PHE A 189 -2.41 -18.97 -7.89
N THR A 190 -3.64 -18.70 -7.45
CA THR A 190 -3.91 -18.29 -6.08
C THR A 190 -3.53 -19.37 -5.07
N HIS A 191 -3.87 -20.63 -5.35
CA HIS A 191 -3.54 -21.75 -4.46
C HIS A 191 -2.04 -22.04 -4.33
N VAL A 192 -1.27 -21.83 -5.40
CA VAL A 192 0.17 -22.17 -5.43
C VAL A 192 1.04 -20.97 -5.05
N CYS A 193 0.74 -19.77 -5.55
CA CYS A 193 1.62 -18.60 -5.45
C CYS A 193 1.20 -17.57 -4.40
N ILE A 194 0.00 -17.68 -3.82
CA ILE A 194 -0.54 -16.67 -2.89
C ILE A 194 -0.81 -17.29 -1.51
N LEU A 195 -1.66 -18.32 -1.45
CA LEU A 195 -2.12 -18.88 -0.18
C LEU A 195 -1.01 -19.42 0.73
N PRO A 196 0.03 -20.12 0.24
CA PRO A 196 1.09 -20.61 1.11
C PRO A 196 1.77 -19.47 1.87
N HIS A 197 2.13 -18.40 1.15
CA HIS A 197 2.77 -17.24 1.79
C HIS A 197 1.84 -16.52 2.75
N LEU A 198 0.54 -16.36 2.44
CA LEU A 198 -0.41 -15.76 3.40
C LEU A 198 -0.54 -16.60 4.68
N ARG A 199 -0.53 -17.94 4.55
CA ARG A 199 -0.63 -18.85 5.69
C ARG A 199 0.65 -18.90 6.51
N ASP A 200 1.79 -19.01 5.85
CA ASP A 200 3.07 -19.26 6.50
C ASP A 200 3.48 -18.06 7.36
N ASN A 201 3.15 -16.82 6.95
CA ASN A 201 3.34 -15.61 7.78
C ASN A 201 2.71 -15.68 9.17
N ILE A 202 1.74 -16.57 9.39
CA ILE A 202 1.07 -16.75 10.68
C ILE A 202 1.83 -17.77 11.55
N THR A 203 2.46 -18.78 10.95
CA THR A 203 3.07 -19.91 11.67
C THR A 203 4.59 -19.79 11.81
N GLU A 204 5.28 -19.32 10.77
CA GLU A 204 6.71 -19.06 10.75
C GLU A 204 6.95 -17.84 9.85
N PRO A 205 7.45 -16.71 10.37
CA PRO A 205 7.65 -15.52 9.54
C PRO A 205 8.63 -15.84 8.41
N SER A 206 8.07 -16.11 7.24
CA SER A 206 8.81 -16.27 5.99
C SER A 206 9.46 -14.94 5.62
N SER A 207 10.37 -14.96 4.64
CA SER A 207 10.99 -13.72 4.14
C SER A 207 9.90 -12.68 3.83
N PRO A 208 9.97 -11.45 4.39
CA PRO A 208 8.95 -10.41 4.19
C PRO A 208 8.73 -10.07 2.71
N ASN A 209 9.77 -10.30 1.89
CA ASN A 209 9.69 -10.15 0.43
C ASN A 209 8.71 -11.14 -0.22
N ASN A 210 8.60 -12.37 0.29
CA ASN A 210 7.69 -13.37 -0.26
C ASN A 210 6.23 -13.02 0.06
N LEU A 211 5.97 -12.49 1.27
CA LEU A 211 4.66 -11.93 1.61
C LEU A 211 4.29 -10.77 0.68
N LEU A 212 5.19 -9.79 0.53
CA LEU A 212 4.92 -8.62 -0.29
C LEU A 212 4.68 -9.00 -1.76
N MET A 213 5.41 -9.98 -2.29
CA MET A 213 5.19 -10.52 -3.63
C MET A 213 3.82 -11.20 -3.74
N ALA A 214 3.44 -12.04 -2.78
CA ALA A 214 2.13 -12.68 -2.74
C ALA A 214 0.99 -11.65 -2.69
N LEU A 215 1.14 -10.57 -1.92
CA LEU A 215 0.19 -9.46 -1.87
C LEU A 215 0.12 -8.70 -3.20
N LYS A 216 1.26 -8.47 -3.87
CA LYS A 216 1.31 -7.87 -5.22
C LYS A 216 0.60 -8.76 -6.25
N PHE A 217 0.78 -10.07 -6.19
CA PHE A 217 0.06 -11.03 -7.02
C PHE A 217 -1.44 -11.04 -6.73
N LEU A 218 -1.83 -11.04 -5.46
CA LEU A 218 -3.24 -10.96 -5.06
C LEU A 218 -3.89 -9.67 -5.58
N LYS A 219 -3.18 -8.54 -5.52
CA LYS A 219 -3.63 -7.27 -6.12
C LYS A 219 -3.94 -7.41 -7.61
N LYS A 220 -3.10 -8.14 -8.36
CA LYS A 220 -3.35 -8.41 -9.79
C LYS A 220 -4.59 -9.27 -9.99
N VAL A 221 -4.75 -10.34 -9.21
CA VAL A 221 -5.94 -11.22 -9.28
C VAL A 221 -7.23 -10.46 -8.97
N ILE A 222 -7.21 -9.60 -7.95
CA ILE A 222 -8.36 -8.79 -7.53
C ILE A 222 -8.74 -7.76 -8.59
N ASN A 223 -7.77 -7.04 -9.17
CA ASN A 223 -8.04 -6.01 -10.18
C ASN A 223 -8.71 -6.55 -11.45
N LEU A 224 -8.54 -7.84 -11.76
CA LEU A 224 -9.22 -8.50 -12.88
C LEU A 224 -10.73 -8.66 -12.64
N GLN A 225 -11.17 -8.62 -11.39
CA GLN A 225 -12.57 -8.84 -11.01
C GLN A 225 -13.37 -7.53 -10.91
N GLU A 226 -12.71 -6.37 -10.89
CA GLU A 226 -13.38 -5.06 -10.82
C GLU A 226 -14.20 -4.74 -12.09
N PHE A 227 -13.97 -5.46 -13.19
CA PHE A 227 -14.73 -5.35 -14.44
C PHE A 227 -15.24 -6.72 -14.89
N PRO A 228 -16.41 -7.19 -14.42
CA PRO A 228 -16.99 -8.43 -14.92
C PRO A 228 -17.32 -8.25 -16.40
N THR A 229 -16.43 -8.72 -17.27
CA THR A 229 -16.73 -8.87 -18.69
C THR A 229 -17.94 -9.79 -18.85
N GLN A 230 -18.81 -9.51 -19.82
CA GLN A 230 -20.06 -10.24 -20.10
C GLN A 230 -19.90 -11.76 -20.31
N THR A 231 -18.68 -12.27 -20.39
CA THR A 231 -18.35 -13.69 -20.42
C THR A 231 -18.28 -14.21 -18.99
N GLY A 232 -19.24 -15.04 -18.58
CA GLY A 232 -19.48 -15.53 -17.21
C GLY A 232 -18.37 -16.39 -16.58
N ASN A 233 -17.14 -15.89 -16.53
CA ASN A 233 -16.08 -16.43 -15.68
C ASN A 233 -16.40 -16.07 -14.23
N THR A 234 -17.12 -17.00 -13.61
CA THR A 234 -17.31 -17.17 -12.17
C THR A 234 -16.07 -16.78 -11.38
N ALA A 235 -16.27 -15.96 -10.34
CA ALA A 235 -15.27 -15.28 -9.53
C ALA A 235 -13.93 -16.04 -9.38
N ALA A 236 -12.84 -15.44 -9.83
CA ALA A 236 -11.49 -16.01 -9.72
C ALA A 236 -11.05 -16.30 -8.26
N LEU A 237 -11.71 -15.66 -7.27
CA LEU A 237 -11.53 -15.95 -5.85
C LEU A 237 -12.55 -16.99 -5.32
N GLY A 238 -13.70 -17.16 -5.99
CA GLY A 238 -14.72 -18.16 -5.68
C GLY A 238 -15.02 -18.30 -4.19
N SER A 239 -15.02 -19.55 -3.71
CA SER A 239 -15.20 -19.90 -2.29
C SER A 239 -14.03 -19.51 -1.38
N SER A 240 -12.90 -19.06 -1.94
CA SER A 240 -11.71 -18.65 -1.18
C SER A 240 -11.72 -17.18 -0.78
N LEU A 241 -12.74 -16.40 -1.18
CA LEU A 241 -12.83 -14.96 -0.88
C LEU A 241 -12.71 -14.65 0.63
N PHE A 242 -13.64 -15.16 1.45
CA PHE A 242 -13.64 -14.93 2.90
C PHE A 242 -12.43 -15.56 3.63
N PRO A 243 -11.97 -16.79 3.28
CA PRO A 243 -10.72 -17.32 3.83
C PRO A 243 -9.49 -16.46 3.54
N ILE A 244 -9.37 -15.88 2.34
CA ILE A 244 -8.27 -14.97 2.00
C ILE A 244 -8.41 -13.68 2.81
N MET A 245 -9.62 -13.12 2.94
CA MET A 245 -9.86 -11.96 3.80
C MET A 245 -9.43 -12.24 5.24
N LEU A 246 -9.73 -13.42 5.80
CA LEU A 246 -9.28 -13.80 7.14
C LEU A 246 -7.75 -13.75 7.26
N CYS A 247 -7.03 -14.36 6.32
CA CYS A 247 -5.56 -14.32 6.33
C CYS A 247 -5.03 -12.88 6.24
N LEU A 248 -5.67 -12.03 5.43
CA LEU A 248 -5.31 -10.61 5.34
C LEU A 248 -5.58 -9.85 6.65
N TYR A 249 -6.66 -10.17 7.37
CA TYR A 249 -6.91 -9.60 8.70
C TYR A 249 -5.90 -10.08 9.74
N GLU A 250 -5.44 -11.33 9.67
CA GLU A 250 -4.36 -11.85 10.52
C GLU A 250 -3.05 -11.09 10.27
N VAL A 251 -2.69 -10.86 8.99
CA VAL A 251 -1.55 -10.02 8.63
C VAL A 251 -1.75 -8.59 9.13
N LEU A 252 -2.94 -8.00 8.96
CA LEU A 252 -3.23 -6.65 9.44
C LEU A 252 -3.09 -6.53 10.97
N ASP A 253 -3.55 -7.54 11.72
CA ASP A 253 -3.44 -7.61 13.18
C ASP A 253 -1.97 -7.71 13.60
N SER A 254 -1.15 -8.47 12.85
CA SER A 254 0.31 -8.53 13.07
C SER A 254 0.99 -7.18 12.83
N CYS A 255 0.44 -6.32 11.97
CA CYS A 255 0.90 -4.95 11.71
C CYS A 255 0.31 -3.91 12.67
N ARG A 256 -0.40 -4.33 13.75
CA ARG A 256 -0.96 -3.40 14.75
C ARG A 256 0.12 -2.50 15.36
N LEU A 257 1.28 -3.08 15.64
CA LEU A 257 2.49 -2.37 16.04
C LEU A 257 3.47 -2.40 14.88
N LEU A 258 3.64 -1.26 14.20
CA LEU A 258 4.63 -1.12 13.12
C LEU A 258 6.07 -1.32 13.63
N TRP A 259 6.29 -1.09 14.93
CA TRP A 259 7.56 -1.26 15.62
C TRP A 259 7.39 -2.28 16.75
N ASP A 260 8.20 -3.33 16.73
CA ASP A 260 8.28 -4.37 17.77
C ASP A 260 9.74 -4.78 18.07
N GLY A 261 10.72 -4.03 17.57
CA GLY A 261 12.15 -4.31 17.76
C GLY A 261 12.76 -5.37 16.86
N VAL A 262 11.96 -6.07 16.04
CA VAL A 262 12.41 -7.25 15.29
C VAL A 262 12.34 -7.06 13.76
N ALA A 263 11.46 -6.17 13.25
CA ALA A 263 11.26 -5.94 11.82
C ALA A 263 11.56 -4.50 11.36
N MET A 264 11.92 -4.34 10.09
CA MET A 264 12.07 -3.03 9.45
C MET A 264 10.69 -2.36 9.34
N VAL A 265 10.48 -1.28 10.09
CA VAL A 265 9.21 -0.52 10.18
C VAL A 265 8.64 -0.18 8.79
N ALA A 266 9.50 0.14 7.81
CA ALA A 266 9.09 0.45 6.44
C ALA A 266 8.40 -0.73 5.75
N GLU A 267 8.92 -1.95 5.87
CA GLU A 267 8.34 -3.14 5.25
C GLU A 267 6.96 -3.46 5.84
N LYS A 268 6.82 -3.36 7.17
CA LYS A 268 5.52 -3.54 7.85
C LYS A 268 4.52 -2.46 7.47
N ALA A 269 4.95 -1.22 7.29
CA ALA A 269 4.08 -0.13 6.86
C ALA A 269 3.57 -0.37 5.42
N ASP A 270 4.44 -0.78 4.50
CA ASP A 270 4.09 -1.10 3.13
C ASP A 270 3.14 -2.30 3.04
N VAL A 271 3.41 -3.36 3.82
CA VAL A 271 2.51 -4.52 3.95
C VAL A 271 1.15 -4.08 4.47
N LYS A 272 1.09 -3.28 5.55
CA LYS A 272 -0.16 -2.79 6.13
C LYS A 272 -0.98 -1.98 5.12
N GLU A 273 -0.34 -1.08 4.38
CA GLU A 273 -0.99 -0.26 3.35
C GLU A 273 -1.56 -1.11 2.21
N VAL A 274 -0.78 -2.08 1.71
CA VAL A 274 -1.22 -2.99 0.65
C VAL A 274 -2.39 -3.83 1.14
N VAL A 275 -2.32 -4.40 2.35
CA VAL A 275 -3.37 -5.24 2.94
C VAL A 275 -4.67 -4.46 3.11
N GLN A 276 -4.63 -3.24 3.66
CA GLN A 276 -5.83 -2.40 3.79
C GLN A 276 -6.47 -2.10 2.43
N GLY A 277 -5.66 -1.77 1.43
CA GLY A 277 -6.14 -1.54 0.06
C GLY A 277 -6.78 -2.78 -0.56
N LEU A 278 -6.22 -3.97 -0.32
CA LEU A 278 -6.76 -5.25 -0.80
C LEU A 278 -8.08 -5.59 -0.10
N LEU A 279 -8.14 -5.48 1.23
CA LEU A 279 -9.36 -5.73 2.00
C LEU A 279 -10.51 -4.86 1.53
N GLY A 280 -10.28 -3.54 1.34
CA GLY A 280 -11.29 -2.63 0.81
C GLY A 280 -11.78 -3.01 -0.59
N LYS A 281 -10.88 -3.45 -1.48
CA LYS A 281 -11.24 -3.96 -2.82
C LYS A 281 -12.04 -5.25 -2.75
N MET A 282 -11.60 -6.21 -1.93
CA MET A 282 -12.27 -7.49 -1.74
C MET A 282 -13.66 -7.33 -1.13
N GLY A 283 -13.82 -6.40 -0.18
CA GLY A 283 -15.14 -6.04 0.36
C GLY A 283 -16.08 -5.60 -0.75
N ARG A 284 -15.67 -4.66 -1.60
CA ARG A 284 -16.48 -4.23 -2.76
C ARG A 284 -16.78 -5.36 -3.74
N ILE A 285 -15.81 -6.24 -4.02
CA ILE A 285 -16.03 -7.42 -4.87
C ILE A 285 -17.09 -8.33 -4.24
N ALA A 286 -16.96 -8.65 -2.94
CA ALA A 286 -17.92 -9.49 -2.22
C ALA A 286 -19.35 -8.96 -2.37
N MET A 287 -19.52 -7.64 -2.23
CA MET A 287 -20.81 -6.96 -2.38
C MET A 287 -21.41 -7.09 -3.78
N VAL A 288 -20.57 -7.21 -4.82
CA VAL A 288 -21.02 -7.29 -6.21
C VAL A 288 -21.21 -8.73 -6.67
N THR A 289 -20.38 -9.66 -6.20
CA THR A 289 -20.30 -11.02 -6.75
C THR A 289 -21.04 -12.07 -5.94
N CYS A 290 -21.18 -11.89 -4.63
CA CYS A 290 -21.87 -12.86 -3.77
C CYS A 290 -23.38 -12.59 -3.78
N ASP A 291 -24.19 -13.65 -3.71
CA ASP A 291 -25.58 -13.46 -3.34
C ASP A 291 -25.70 -13.02 -1.87
N ARG A 292 -26.88 -12.55 -1.47
CA ARG A 292 -27.10 -12.02 -0.12
C ARG A 292 -26.87 -13.07 0.97
N ALA A 293 -27.24 -14.32 0.74
CA ALA A 293 -27.14 -15.38 1.76
C ALA A 293 -25.69 -15.83 1.95
N GLU A 294 -24.95 -16.00 0.85
CA GLU A 294 -23.51 -16.26 0.86
C GLU A 294 -22.73 -15.14 1.54
N LEU A 295 -23.07 -13.90 1.21
CA LEU A 295 -22.46 -12.71 1.80
C LEU A 295 -22.72 -12.62 3.31
N GLU A 296 -23.97 -12.79 3.76
CA GLU A 296 -24.32 -12.78 5.19
C GLU A 296 -23.64 -13.92 5.96
N HIS A 297 -23.63 -15.15 5.40
CA HIS A 297 -22.99 -16.30 6.04
C HIS A 297 -21.46 -16.14 6.11
N GLY A 298 -20.83 -15.74 5.00
CA GLY A 298 -19.39 -15.52 4.93
C GLY A 298 -18.91 -14.38 5.82
N ALA A 299 -19.63 -13.26 5.84
CA ALA A 299 -19.35 -12.13 6.73
C ALA A 299 -19.49 -12.52 8.20
N SER A 300 -20.57 -13.21 8.58
CA SER A 300 -20.78 -13.69 9.95
C SER A 300 -19.68 -14.66 10.39
N TRP A 301 -19.31 -15.62 9.52
CA TRP A 301 -18.18 -16.52 9.78
C TRP A 301 -16.87 -15.75 10.00
N LEU A 302 -16.58 -14.77 9.13
CA LEU A 302 -15.36 -13.97 9.19
C LEU A 302 -15.31 -13.12 10.47
N ILE A 303 -16.38 -12.40 10.80
CA ILE A 303 -16.50 -11.58 12.00
C ILE A 303 -16.32 -12.44 13.25
N ASN A 304 -16.96 -13.61 13.32
CA ASN A 304 -16.82 -14.51 14.46
C ASN A 304 -15.37 -15.01 14.64
N ARG A 305 -14.67 -15.31 13.54
CA ARG A 305 -13.26 -15.72 13.58
C ARG A 305 -12.36 -14.59 14.07
N VAL A 306 -12.48 -13.40 13.48
CA VAL A 306 -11.68 -12.23 13.85
C VAL A 306 -11.94 -11.82 15.30
N THR A 307 -13.21 -11.82 15.74
CA THR A 307 -13.58 -11.48 17.13
C THR A 307 -13.01 -12.46 18.15
N ALA A 308 -12.86 -13.74 17.78
CA ALA A 308 -12.35 -14.77 18.68
C ALA A 308 -10.81 -14.73 18.85
N THR A 309 -10.06 -14.26 17.86
CA THR A 309 -8.60 -14.44 17.81
C THR A 309 -7.79 -13.14 17.69
N MET A 310 -8.40 -12.00 17.35
CA MET A 310 -7.67 -10.77 16.99
C MET A 310 -8.01 -9.58 17.88
N HIS A 311 -7.24 -8.50 17.75
CA HIS A 311 -7.50 -7.25 18.46
C HIS A 311 -8.79 -6.58 17.97
N TRP A 312 -9.46 -5.84 18.86
CA TRP A 312 -10.75 -5.22 18.55
C TRP A 312 -10.71 -4.20 17.41
N THR A 313 -9.58 -3.53 17.19
CA THR A 313 -9.40 -2.64 16.03
C THR A 313 -9.49 -3.40 14.71
N THR A 314 -9.07 -4.67 14.70
CA THR A 314 -9.17 -5.52 13.51
C THR A 314 -10.62 -5.95 13.29
N VAL A 315 -11.36 -6.23 14.36
CA VAL A 315 -12.82 -6.47 14.30
C VAL A 315 -13.54 -5.27 13.68
N LEU A 316 -13.21 -4.05 14.10
CA LEU A 316 -13.75 -2.83 13.51
C LEU A 316 -13.41 -2.69 12.01
N ALA A 317 -12.19 -3.01 11.61
CA ALA A 317 -11.78 -2.96 10.20
C ALA A 317 -12.62 -3.92 9.32
N VAL A 318 -12.98 -5.10 9.84
CA VAL A 318 -13.92 -6.03 9.17
C VAL A 318 -15.28 -5.38 8.97
N GLN A 319 -15.81 -4.74 10.01
CA GLN A 319 -17.13 -4.11 9.98
C GLN A 319 -17.21 -2.94 9.00
N GLU A 320 -16.13 -2.19 8.80
CA GLU A 320 -16.06 -1.13 7.78
C GLU A 320 -15.91 -1.69 6.36
N THR A 321 -15.24 -2.83 6.20
CA THR A 321 -15.04 -3.46 4.88
C THR A 321 -16.31 -4.09 4.33
N LEU A 322 -17.21 -4.55 5.20
CA LEU A 322 -18.47 -5.21 4.84
C LEU A 322 -19.68 -4.52 5.51
N PRO A 323 -20.03 -3.29 5.09
CA PRO A 323 -21.00 -2.47 5.81
C PRO A 323 -22.46 -2.90 5.62
N GLU A 324 -22.82 -3.58 4.54
CA GLU A 324 -24.21 -3.97 4.27
C GLU A 324 -24.63 -5.26 4.99
N CYS A 325 -23.67 -6.05 5.48
CA CYS A 325 -23.92 -7.21 6.34
C CYS A 325 -24.29 -6.83 7.79
N GLN A 326 -24.38 -5.53 8.09
CA GLN A 326 -24.55 -4.94 9.43
C GLN A 326 -25.96 -5.09 10.03
N GLN A 327 -26.68 -6.18 9.75
CA GLN A 327 -27.78 -6.58 10.64
C GLN A 327 -27.25 -6.97 12.04
N GLN A 328 -25.95 -7.24 12.15
CA GLN A 328 -25.23 -7.39 13.41
C GLN A 328 -24.79 -6.02 13.95
N GLN A 329 -24.96 -5.84 15.26
CA GLN A 329 -24.55 -4.64 15.97
C GLN A 329 -23.03 -4.40 15.82
N ARG A 330 -22.64 -3.18 15.45
CA ARG A 330 -21.25 -2.72 15.34
C ARG A 330 -20.59 -2.75 16.71
N LEU A 331 -19.40 -3.36 16.78
CA LEU A 331 -18.71 -3.61 18.04
C LEU A 331 -17.75 -2.46 18.33
N VAL A 332 -17.95 -1.76 19.43
CA VAL A 332 -17.05 -0.67 19.86
C VAL A 332 -16.64 -0.86 21.32
N PRO A 333 -15.51 -0.31 21.77
CA PRO A 333 -15.16 -0.29 23.19
C PRO A 333 -16.32 0.21 24.06
N ALA A 334 -16.58 -0.48 25.18
CA ALA A 334 -17.72 -0.19 26.05
C ALA A 334 -17.72 1.25 26.60
N SER A 335 -16.52 1.77 26.85
CA SER A 335 -16.22 3.15 27.21
C SER A 335 -16.88 4.15 26.25
N LEU A 336 -16.74 3.92 24.93
CA LEU A 336 -17.31 4.80 23.90
C LEU A 336 -18.84 4.73 23.87
N ILE A 337 -19.47 3.58 24.15
CA ILE A 337 -20.94 3.50 24.24
C ILE A 337 -21.47 4.31 25.42
N SER A 338 -20.82 4.20 26.59
CA SER A 338 -21.23 4.95 27.78
C SER A 338 -21.09 6.45 27.60
N PHE A 339 -20.06 6.89 26.87
CA PHE A 339 -19.74 8.30 26.67
C PHE A 339 -20.53 8.95 25.54
N CYS A 340 -20.62 8.27 24.40
CA CYS A 340 -21.14 8.86 23.18
C CYS A 340 -22.66 8.88 23.10
N HIS A 341 -23.35 8.26 24.07
CA HIS A 341 -24.79 8.00 24.01
C HIS A 341 -25.21 7.59 22.60
N LEU A 342 -24.48 6.62 22.01
CA LEU A 342 -24.73 6.11 20.65
C LEU A 342 -26.15 5.56 20.59
N ALA A 343 -27.10 6.46 20.37
CA ALA A 343 -28.52 6.21 20.34
C ALA A 343 -28.78 5.51 19.01
N ASP A 344 -28.74 4.19 19.03
CA ASP A 344 -29.61 3.30 18.26
C ASP A 344 -29.15 1.85 18.46
N GLN A 345 -30.06 0.91 18.23
CA GLN A 345 -29.94 -0.55 18.38
C GLN A 345 -28.83 -1.22 17.53
N LYS A 346 -27.88 -0.42 17.00
CA LYS A 346 -26.83 -0.79 16.05
C LYS A 346 -25.44 -0.96 16.67
N TRP A 347 -25.21 -0.65 17.96
CA TRP A 347 -23.88 -0.73 18.56
C TRP A 347 -23.85 -1.64 19.80
N VAL A 348 -22.82 -2.48 19.93
CA VAL A 348 -22.60 -3.38 21.08
C VAL A 348 -21.23 -3.13 21.69
N ALA A 349 -21.22 -3.12 23.01
CA ALA A 349 -20.00 -3.00 23.80
C ALA A 349 -19.17 -4.27 23.68
N LEU A 350 -17.90 -4.10 23.31
CA LEU A 350 -16.90 -5.12 23.56
C LEU A 350 -16.72 -5.30 25.08
N PRO A 351 -16.48 -6.53 25.58
CA PRO A 351 -16.26 -6.77 27.00
C PRO A 351 -15.06 -5.94 27.50
N SER A 352 -15.35 -4.94 28.35
CA SER A 352 -14.35 -4.02 28.89
C SER A 352 -13.51 -4.70 29.98
N ARG A 353 -12.24 -4.29 30.09
CA ARG A 353 -11.36 -4.71 31.18
C ARG A 353 -11.50 -3.92 32.48
N ASN A 354 -12.15 -2.75 32.49
CA ASN A 354 -12.37 -1.99 33.72
C ASN A 354 -13.53 -1.00 33.53
N THR A 355 -14.68 -1.27 34.15
CA THR A 355 -15.77 -0.31 34.29
C THR A 355 -15.86 0.12 35.75
N SER A 356 -15.15 1.17 36.14
CA SER A 356 -15.47 1.87 37.39
C SER A 356 -16.75 2.69 37.16
N GLN A 357 -17.84 2.29 37.80
CA GLN A 357 -19.18 2.91 37.75
C GLN A 357 -19.26 4.25 38.51
N ASN A 358 -18.27 5.13 38.37
CA ASN A 358 -18.30 6.46 38.96
C ASN A 358 -18.68 7.49 37.89
N VAL A 359 -19.63 8.37 38.22
CA VAL A 359 -19.99 9.53 37.40
C VAL A 359 -18.84 10.54 37.45
N LEU A 360 -17.86 10.36 36.57
CA LEU A 360 -16.75 11.30 36.38
C LEU A 360 -17.18 12.45 35.45
N PRO A 361 -16.57 13.64 35.57
CA PRO A 361 -16.74 14.71 34.59
C PRO A 361 -16.42 14.20 33.18
N VAL A 362 -17.20 14.66 32.18
CA VAL A 362 -17.09 14.27 30.76
C VAL A 362 -15.65 14.37 30.24
N ILE A 363 -14.89 15.38 30.70
CA ILE A 363 -13.50 15.61 30.26
C ILE A 363 -12.54 14.58 30.85
N THR A 364 -12.72 14.18 32.11
CA THR A 364 -11.87 13.15 32.72
C THR A 364 -12.08 11.81 32.03
N LEU A 365 -13.33 11.49 31.68
CA LEU A 365 -13.65 10.33 30.84
C LEU A 365 -13.04 10.43 29.44
N LEU A 366 -13.06 11.62 28.82
CA LEU A 366 -12.40 11.84 27.53
C LEU A 366 -10.89 11.59 27.63
N CYS A 367 -10.22 12.14 28.64
CA CYS A 367 -8.78 11.96 28.87
C CYS A 367 -8.41 10.47 28.98
N ASP A 368 -9.18 9.70 29.75
CA ASP A 368 -8.94 8.26 29.95
C ASP A 368 -9.17 7.44 28.67
N GLN A 369 -9.95 7.94 27.72
CA GLN A 369 -10.40 7.21 26.53
C GLN A 369 -9.83 7.76 25.21
N VAL A 370 -8.96 8.79 25.25
CA VAL A 370 -8.37 9.42 24.06
C VAL A 370 -7.74 8.38 23.14
N VAL A 371 -6.98 7.42 23.67
CA VAL A 371 -6.29 6.41 22.85
C VAL A 371 -7.30 5.53 22.11
N GLU A 372 -8.37 5.08 22.78
CA GLU A 372 -9.41 4.28 22.14
C GLU A 372 -10.16 5.08 21.08
N LEU A 373 -10.44 6.36 21.34
CA LEU A 373 -11.02 7.29 20.37
C LEU A 373 -10.13 7.46 19.15
N LEU A 374 -8.83 7.69 19.34
CA LEU A 374 -7.85 7.81 18.26
C LEU A 374 -7.74 6.52 17.45
N LEU A 375 -7.74 5.34 18.10
CA LEU A 375 -7.72 4.05 17.43
C LEU A 375 -9.01 3.79 16.62
N CYS A 376 -10.18 4.20 17.12
CA CYS A 376 -11.43 4.15 16.36
C CYS A 376 -11.37 5.06 15.12
N CYS A 377 -10.93 6.31 15.29
CA CYS A 377 -10.82 7.28 14.19
C CYS A 377 -9.80 6.84 13.14
N ARG A 378 -8.72 6.19 13.58
CA ARG A 378 -7.70 5.59 12.71
C ARG A 378 -8.27 4.53 11.78
N THR A 379 -9.21 3.72 12.29
CA THR A 379 -9.72 2.52 11.61
C THR A 379 -11.02 2.74 10.85
N SER A 380 -11.86 3.69 11.29
CA SER A 380 -13.19 3.92 10.72
C SER A 380 -13.46 5.42 10.57
N GLU A 381 -13.56 5.87 9.31
CA GLU A 381 -13.96 7.23 8.96
C GLU A 381 -15.41 7.50 9.38
N SER A 382 -16.29 6.50 9.26
CA SER A 382 -17.69 6.61 9.68
C SER A 382 -17.81 6.85 11.19
N LEU A 383 -17.02 6.13 12.00
CA LEU A 383 -16.89 6.38 13.43
C LEU A 383 -16.25 7.73 13.72
N ALA A 384 -15.20 8.13 13.02
CA ALA A 384 -14.58 9.44 13.21
C ALA A 384 -15.59 10.59 13.02
N ASN A 385 -16.45 10.48 11.99
CA ASN A 385 -17.52 11.44 11.72
C ASN A 385 -18.61 11.43 12.80
N ILE A 386 -19.02 10.25 13.27
CA ILE A 386 -20.00 10.11 14.36
C ILE A 386 -19.44 10.71 15.66
N LEU A 387 -18.21 10.34 16.04
CA LEU A 387 -17.51 10.86 17.20
C LEU A 387 -17.36 12.39 17.14
N SER A 388 -17.04 12.93 15.97
CA SER A 388 -16.97 14.39 15.76
C SER A 388 -18.33 15.08 16.01
N LYS A 389 -19.44 14.49 15.58
CA LYS A 389 -20.80 15.02 15.83
C LYS A 389 -21.20 14.94 17.30
N ILE A 390 -20.82 13.86 17.99
CA ILE A 390 -21.05 13.70 19.42
C ILE A 390 -20.25 14.73 20.21
N LEU A 391 -18.98 14.92 19.85
CA LEU A 391 -18.12 15.93 20.46
C LEU A 391 -18.65 17.35 20.20
N HIS A 392 -19.25 17.61 19.03
CA HIS A 392 -19.99 18.84 18.77
C HIS A 392 -21.23 18.98 19.67
N PHE A 393 -22.00 17.93 19.91
CA PHE A 393 -23.14 18.00 20.85
C PHE A 393 -22.69 18.33 22.28
N LEU A 394 -21.50 17.89 22.67
CA LEU A 394 -20.87 18.22 23.95
C LEU A 394 -20.40 19.69 24.05
N GLN A 395 -20.45 20.51 22.99
CA GLN A 395 -20.20 21.96 23.08
C GLN A 395 -21.16 22.70 24.03
N GLY A 396 -22.36 22.14 24.29
CA GLY A 396 -23.26 22.64 25.34
C GLY A 396 -22.66 22.52 26.76
N ILE A 397 -21.66 21.66 26.92
CA ILE A 397 -20.82 21.45 28.09
C ILE A 397 -19.45 22.04 27.74
N ARG A 398 -19.33 23.37 27.74
CA ARG A 398 -18.01 24.03 27.59
C ARG A 398 -17.02 23.38 28.55
N VAL A 399 -15.78 23.16 28.09
CA VAL A 399 -14.67 22.85 28.98
C VAL A 399 -14.62 23.94 30.05
N PRO A 400 -14.95 23.66 31.33
CA PRO A 400 -15.38 24.72 32.24
C PRO A 400 -14.25 25.67 32.68
N ASP A 401 -12.98 25.27 32.51
CA ASP A 401 -11.79 25.99 32.98
C ASP A 401 -10.53 25.73 32.13
N GLU A 402 -9.54 26.63 32.20
CA GLU A 402 -8.25 26.51 31.51
C GLU A 402 -7.47 25.25 31.91
N THR A 403 -7.67 24.78 33.15
CA THR A 403 -7.06 23.58 33.71
C THR A 403 -7.56 22.32 33.02
N SER A 404 -8.87 22.14 32.84
CA SER A 404 -9.43 20.98 32.14
C SER A 404 -9.02 20.94 30.68
N ASN A 405 -8.91 22.10 30.02
CA ASN A 405 -8.42 22.14 28.63
C ASN A 405 -6.94 21.76 28.54
N ARG A 406 -6.10 22.20 29.49
CA ARG A 406 -4.69 21.80 29.54
C ARG A 406 -4.56 20.28 29.74
N ASP A 407 -5.30 19.71 30.69
CA ASP A 407 -5.26 18.29 30.99
C ASP A 407 -5.77 17.46 29.78
N PHE A 408 -6.80 17.94 29.07
CA PHE A 408 -7.26 17.31 27.83
C PHE A 408 -6.26 17.43 26.69
N LEU A 409 -5.64 18.60 26.50
CA LEU A 409 -4.57 18.80 25.51
C LEU A 409 -3.37 17.87 25.77
N GLU A 410 -2.99 17.70 27.03
CA GLU A 410 -1.94 16.77 27.44
C GLU A 410 -2.34 15.32 27.12
N ALA A 411 -3.56 14.91 27.48
CA ALA A 411 -4.07 13.57 27.16
C ALA A 411 -4.12 13.31 25.64
N VAL A 412 -4.57 14.28 24.84
CA VAL A 412 -4.53 14.21 23.37
C VAL A 412 -3.11 14.07 22.86
N THR A 413 -2.17 14.86 23.38
CA THR A 413 -0.76 14.81 22.97
C THR A 413 -0.13 13.44 23.28
N LEU A 414 -0.36 12.91 24.48
CA LEU A 414 0.11 11.58 24.89
C LEU A 414 -0.56 10.45 24.11
N GLY A 415 -1.85 10.60 23.78
CA GLY A 415 -2.55 9.65 22.93
C GLY A 415 -1.99 9.62 21.51
N LEU A 416 -1.71 10.79 20.94
CA LEU A 416 -1.08 10.89 19.61
C LEU A 416 0.34 10.31 19.62
N LEU A 417 1.12 10.54 20.66
CA LEU A 417 2.44 9.91 20.84
C LEU A 417 2.36 8.38 20.79
N GLN A 418 1.28 7.78 21.28
CA GLN A 418 1.07 6.33 21.27
C GLN A 418 0.51 5.81 19.93
N VAL A 419 -0.33 6.57 19.23
CA VAL A 419 -1.06 6.06 18.04
C VAL A 419 -0.35 6.40 16.73
N LEU A 420 0.20 7.60 16.61
CA LEU A 420 0.78 8.10 15.36
C LEU A 420 1.98 7.27 14.85
N PRO A 421 2.93 6.81 15.70
CA PRO A 421 4.05 5.99 15.23
C PRO A 421 3.64 4.66 14.60
N HIS A 422 2.42 4.19 14.89
CA HIS A 422 1.88 2.94 14.36
C HIS A 422 0.86 3.13 13.23
N SER A 423 0.70 4.37 12.76
CA SER A 423 -0.26 4.72 11.73
C SER A 423 0.43 4.85 10.37
N ILE A 424 -0.12 4.22 9.32
CA ILE A 424 0.30 4.54 7.95
C ILE A 424 -0.27 5.90 7.52
N MET A 425 0.13 6.43 6.36
CA MET A 425 -0.29 7.78 5.94
C MET A 425 -1.81 7.95 5.85
N GLY A 426 -2.56 6.97 5.33
CA GLY A 426 -4.03 7.06 5.27
C GLY A 426 -4.67 7.13 6.66
N GLU A 427 -4.25 6.25 7.56
CA GLU A 427 -4.66 6.22 8.97
C GLU A 427 -4.31 7.52 9.72
N TRP A 428 -3.11 8.04 9.47
CA TRP A 428 -2.65 9.32 10.00
C TRP A 428 -3.57 10.46 9.54
N GLN A 429 -3.94 10.49 8.26
CA GLN A 429 -4.84 11.50 7.72
C GLN A 429 -6.25 11.42 8.32
N CYS A 430 -6.77 10.23 8.61
CA CYS A 430 -8.05 10.07 9.33
C CYS A 430 -7.98 10.68 10.73
N ILE A 431 -6.88 10.47 11.46
CA ILE A 431 -6.65 11.09 12.77
C ILE A 431 -6.57 12.61 12.64
N MET A 432 -5.80 13.13 11.66
CA MET A 432 -5.71 14.57 11.41
C MET A 432 -7.09 15.18 11.10
N GLY A 433 -7.92 14.50 10.31
CA GLY A 433 -9.29 14.94 10.03
C GLY A 433 -10.15 15.07 11.29
N MET A 434 -10.05 14.14 12.23
CA MET A 434 -10.74 14.23 13.52
C MET A 434 -10.20 15.39 14.38
N LEU A 435 -8.88 15.57 14.44
CA LEU A 435 -8.29 16.70 15.17
C LEU A 435 -8.71 18.05 14.58
N THR A 436 -8.79 18.16 13.25
CA THR A 436 -9.36 19.32 12.56
C THR A 436 -10.77 19.61 13.05
N GLN A 437 -11.62 18.59 13.20
CA GLN A 437 -12.98 18.76 13.72
C GLN A 437 -12.97 19.21 15.18
N LEU A 438 -12.15 18.63 16.05
CA LEU A 438 -12.04 19.05 17.46
C LEU A 438 -11.62 20.52 17.61
N LEU A 439 -10.67 20.97 16.78
CA LEU A 439 -10.17 22.35 16.78
C LEU A 439 -11.19 23.33 16.16
N THR A 440 -11.85 22.92 15.07
CA THR A 440 -12.88 23.74 14.42
C THR A 440 -14.05 23.99 15.36
N ASN A 441 -14.44 22.95 16.09
CA ASN A 441 -15.54 22.95 17.04
C ASN A 441 -15.16 23.46 18.44
N GLU A 442 -13.92 23.92 18.65
CA GLU A 442 -13.42 24.47 19.93
C GLU A 442 -13.56 23.49 21.12
N VAL A 443 -13.63 22.19 20.84
CA VAL A 443 -13.62 21.12 21.86
C VAL A 443 -12.21 20.93 22.42
N LEU A 444 -11.21 21.07 21.54
CA LEU A 444 -9.80 21.11 21.90
C LEU A 444 -9.27 22.52 21.61
N MET A 445 -8.78 23.21 22.63
CA MET A 445 -8.15 24.52 22.45
C MET A 445 -6.63 24.37 22.56
N VAL A 446 -5.96 24.46 21.42
CA VAL A 446 -4.49 24.53 21.37
C VAL A 446 -4.09 26.00 21.46
N PRO A 447 -3.32 26.41 22.48
CA PRO A 447 -2.84 27.78 22.55
C PRO A 447 -1.97 28.05 21.33
N CYS A 448 -2.45 28.93 20.44
CA CYS A 448 -1.65 29.52 19.38
C CYS A 448 -0.71 30.55 20.00
N SER A 449 0.01 30.18 21.06
CA SER A 449 0.97 31.07 21.70
C SER A 449 2.13 31.18 20.74
N ALA A 450 2.36 32.40 20.29
CA ALA A 450 3.50 32.72 19.47
C ALA A 450 4.77 32.71 20.33
N LYS A 451 5.22 31.51 20.74
CA LYS A 451 6.50 31.28 21.42
C LYS A 451 7.65 31.96 20.67
N TYR A 452 7.48 32.13 19.35
CA TYR A 452 8.46 32.71 18.44
C TYR A 452 8.03 34.06 17.85
N VAL A 453 6.79 34.54 17.99
CA VAL A 453 6.37 35.82 17.40
C VAL A 453 5.72 36.71 18.46
N THR A 454 6.44 37.74 18.90
CA THR A 454 6.06 38.56 20.06
C THR A 454 4.91 39.54 19.78
N GLU A 455 4.53 39.74 18.52
CA GLU A 455 3.45 40.65 18.09
C GLU A 455 2.44 39.89 17.23
N LEU A 456 1.19 39.82 17.69
CA LEU A 456 0.09 39.30 16.90
C LEU A 456 -0.14 40.26 15.72
N PRO A 457 -0.22 39.77 14.48
CA PRO A 457 -0.49 40.65 13.35
C PRO A 457 -1.84 41.32 13.57
N MET A 458 -2.01 42.55 13.08
CA MET A 458 -3.32 43.24 13.05
C MET A 458 -4.37 42.52 12.17
N ALA A 459 -3.96 41.43 11.51
CA ALA A 459 -4.79 40.58 10.66
C ALA A 459 -5.63 39.58 11.46
N ASN A 460 -6.77 39.19 10.89
CA ASN A 460 -7.63 38.18 11.50
C ASN A 460 -7.01 36.76 11.38
N ILE A 461 -6.22 36.35 12.37
CA ILE A 461 -5.60 35.02 12.42
C ILE A 461 -6.57 33.89 12.78
N SER A 462 -7.82 34.21 13.14
CA SER A 462 -8.81 33.17 13.50
C SER A 462 -9.10 32.20 12.36
N VAL A 463 -8.96 32.66 11.11
CA VAL A 463 -9.09 31.85 9.89
C VAL A 463 -8.06 30.71 9.86
N PHE A 464 -6.88 30.91 10.45
CA PHE A 464 -5.80 29.92 10.50
C PHE A 464 -5.70 29.16 11.82
N ARG A 465 -6.61 29.38 12.76
CA ARG A 465 -6.56 28.76 14.10
C ARG A 465 -6.40 27.24 14.05
N VAL A 466 -7.15 26.57 13.17
CA VAL A 466 -7.10 25.11 13.04
C VAL A 466 -5.75 24.65 12.49
N HIS A 467 -5.27 25.30 11.44
CA HIS A 467 -3.96 25.01 10.82
C HIS A 467 -2.81 25.19 11.82
N LEU A 468 -2.81 26.31 12.56
CA LEU A 468 -1.82 26.60 13.60
C LEU A 468 -1.90 25.62 14.77
N GLY A 469 -3.12 25.28 15.20
CA GLY A 469 -3.36 24.31 16.27
C GLY A 469 -2.83 22.92 15.93
N LEU A 470 -3.08 22.43 14.71
CA LEU A 470 -2.54 21.15 14.24
C LEU A 470 -1.02 21.16 14.18
N SER A 471 -0.44 22.23 13.62
CA SER A 471 1.02 22.35 13.52
C SER A 471 1.69 22.37 14.90
N GLN A 472 1.13 23.10 15.86
CA GLN A 472 1.62 23.16 17.23
C GLN A 472 1.49 21.79 17.95
N LEU A 473 0.37 21.09 17.76
CA LEU A 473 0.15 19.78 18.37
C LEU A 473 1.15 18.74 17.82
N LEU A 474 1.36 18.72 16.51
CA LEU A 474 2.35 17.84 15.87
C LEU A 474 3.78 18.15 16.33
N LEU A 475 4.13 19.43 16.49
CA LEU A 475 5.41 19.83 17.06
C LEU A 475 5.60 19.23 18.47
N SER A 476 4.60 19.38 19.35
CA SER A 476 4.65 18.85 20.71
C SER A 476 4.85 17.33 20.71
N VAL A 477 4.12 16.60 19.86
CA VAL A 477 4.26 15.14 19.74
C VAL A 477 5.65 14.74 19.27
N LEU A 478 6.20 15.41 18.24
CA LEU A 478 7.55 15.12 17.72
C LEU A 478 8.65 15.43 18.74
N GLN A 479 8.51 16.52 19.50
CA GLN A 479 9.46 16.86 20.57
C GLN A 479 9.43 15.81 21.70
N LEU A 480 8.26 15.29 22.04
CA LEU A 480 8.15 14.19 23.01
C LEU A 480 8.73 12.88 22.45
N LEU A 481 8.46 12.56 21.19
CA LEU A 481 8.96 11.34 20.53
C LEU A 481 10.49 11.32 20.42
N THR A 482 11.11 12.48 20.26
CA THR A 482 12.56 12.65 20.21
C THR A 482 13.20 12.90 21.58
N SER A 483 12.40 12.96 22.64
CA SER A 483 12.90 13.16 24.00
C SER A 483 13.63 11.92 24.55
N PRO A 484 14.48 12.08 25.58
CA PRO A 484 15.15 10.95 26.23
C PRO A 484 14.21 9.84 26.70
N CYS A 485 12.95 10.17 27.03
CA CYS A 485 11.94 9.22 27.51
C CYS A 485 11.50 8.20 26.44
N CYS A 486 11.73 8.50 25.15
CA CYS A 486 11.30 7.62 24.06
C CYS A 486 12.47 6.94 23.33
N GLN A 487 13.72 7.23 23.70
CA GLN A 487 14.90 6.74 22.97
C GLN A 487 15.01 5.20 22.92
N GLU A 488 14.45 4.50 23.91
CA GLU A 488 14.47 3.04 23.97
C GLU A 488 13.62 2.37 22.86
N TRP A 489 12.63 3.08 22.32
CA TRP A 489 11.67 2.51 21.36
C TRP A 489 11.48 3.35 20.08
N ALA A 490 11.79 4.64 20.12
CA ALA A 490 11.78 5.55 18.97
C ALA A 490 13.01 5.38 18.09
N THR A 491 13.09 4.23 17.43
CA THR A 491 14.21 3.87 16.56
C THR A 491 14.31 4.76 15.30
N PRO A 492 15.49 4.87 14.66
CA PRO A 492 15.63 5.67 13.45
C PRO A 492 14.65 5.34 12.31
N PRO A 493 14.32 4.06 12.00
CA PRO A 493 13.30 3.73 11.00
C PRO A 493 11.90 4.24 11.38
N LEU A 494 11.54 4.18 12.66
CA LEU A 494 10.26 4.71 13.14
C LEU A 494 10.20 6.23 12.99
N LEU A 495 11.27 6.92 13.41
CA LEU A 495 11.38 8.37 13.27
C LEU A 495 11.33 8.80 11.81
N HIS A 496 11.93 8.03 10.89
CA HIS A 496 11.82 8.27 9.45
C HIS A 496 10.38 8.21 8.96
N HIS A 497 9.64 7.17 9.34
CA HIS A 497 8.23 7.03 8.99
C HIS A 497 7.37 8.18 9.52
N VAL A 498 7.51 8.52 10.81
CA VAL A 498 6.76 9.61 11.44
C VAL A 498 7.12 10.97 10.82
N THR A 499 8.40 11.21 10.53
CA THR A 499 8.86 12.44 9.88
C THR A 499 8.26 12.59 8.49
N ARG A 500 8.21 11.50 7.70
CA ARG A 500 7.54 11.48 6.40
C ARG A 500 6.05 11.83 6.51
N CYS A 501 5.34 11.24 7.48
CA CYS A 501 3.93 11.55 7.73
C CYS A 501 3.70 13.00 8.16
N TYR A 502 4.57 13.53 9.03
CA TYR A 502 4.57 14.93 9.43
C TYR A 502 4.76 15.85 8.22
N VAL A 503 5.81 15.64 7.41
CA VAL A 503 6.09 16.48 6.23
C VAL A 503 4.90 16.49 5.27
N GLY A 504 4.35 15.31 4.93
CA GLY A 504 3.18 15.24 4.05
C GLY A 504 1.94 15.94 4.60
N THR A 505 1.71 15.88 5.93
CA THR A 505 0.61 16.61 6.58
C THR A 505 0.83 18.12 6.51
N MET A 506 2.04 18.56 6.80
CA MET A 506 2.42 19.95 6.81
C MET A 506 2.38 20.60 5.41
N GLN A 507 2.72 19.84 4.35
CA GLN A 507 2.54 20.27 2.95
C GLN A 507 1.07 20.41 2.57
N LYS A 508 0.22 19.48 3.05
CA LYS A 508 -1.23 19.56 2.85
C LYS A 508 -1.81 20.80 3.53
N LEU A 509 -1.44 21.08 4.79
CA LEU A 509 -1.89 22.29 5.51
C LEU A 509 -1.45 23.58 4.80
N LEU A 510 -0.22 23.63 4.30
CA LEU A 510 0.26 24.77 3.50
C LEU A 510 -0.60 24.97 2.26
N SER A 511 -0.87 23.89 1.52
CA SER A 511 -1.70 23.93 0.31
C SER A 511 -3.13 24.37 0.60
N GLU A 512 -3.74 23.88 1.67
CA GLU A 512 -5.10 24.27 2.10
C GLU A 512 -5.17 25.76 2.48
N MET A 513 -4.14 26.28 3.15
CA MET A 513 -4.05 27.69 3.51
C MET A 513 -3.90 28.60 2.28
N LEU A 514 -3.01 28.25 1.35
CA LEU A 514 -2.76 29.05 0.15
C LEU A 514 -3.98 29.11 -0.78
N ASN A 515 -4.83 28.10 -0.76
CA ASN A 515 -6.07 28.03 -1.54
C ASN A 515 -7.30 28.67 -0.84
N SER A 516 -7.13 29.29 0.34
CA SER A 516 -8.24 29.86 1.10
C SER A 516 -8.59 31.29 0.64
N ASP A 517 -9.77 31.48 0.06
CA ASP A 517 -10.27 32.80 -0.39
C ASP A 517 -10.46 33.83 0.74
N LEU A 518 -10.49 33.38 2.00
CA LEU A 518 -10.69 34.21 3.19
C LEU A 518 -9.37 34.71 3.80
N ALA A 519 -8.24 34.30 3.22
CA ALA A 519 -6.92 34.60 3.72
C ALA A 519 -6.44 36.01 3.35
N SER A 520 -6.13 36.83 4.36
CA SER A 520 -5.32 38.04 4.14
C SER A 520 -3.85 37.67 3.95
N GLU A 521 -3.14 38.34 3.03
CA GLU A 521 -1.69 38.14 2.79
C GLU A 521 -0.84 38.19 4.07
N SER A 522 -1.07 39.17 4.95
CA SER A 522 -0.35 39.29 6.23
C SER A 522 -0.64 38.14 7.21
N GLY A 523 -1.88 37.64 7.21
CA GLY A 523 -2.26 36.45 7.98
C GLY A 523 -1.60 35.17 7.44
N CYS A 524 -1.52 35.00 6.11
CA CYS A 524 -0.78 33.91 5.49
C CYS A 524 0.71 33.96 5.84
N LEU A 525 1.35 35.12 5.71
CA LEU A 525 2.76 35.31 6.05
C LEU A 525 3.03 34.94 7.51
N PHE A 526 2.18 35.38 8.44
CA PHE A 526 2.29 35.00 9.84
C PHE A 526 2.19 33.48 10.03
N ALA A 527 1.17 32.84 9.44
CA ALA A 527 0.93 31.41 9.64
C ALA A 527 2.03 30.54 9.02
N ILE A 528 2.51 30.87 7.81
CA ILE A 528 3.64 30.19 7.18
C ILE A 528 4.93 30.43 7.99
N GLY A 529 5.10 31.62 8.55
CA GLY A 529 6.20 31.93 9.48
C GLY A 529 6.20 31.04 10.72
N GLN A 530 5.03 30.77 11.31
CA GLN A 530 4.92 29.80 12.42
C GLN A 530 5.27 28.38 11.97
N PHE A 531 4.80 27.94 10.81
CA PHE A 531 5.15 26.62 10.27
C PHE A 531 6.66 26.47 10.05
N PHE A 532 7.32 27.52 9.57
CA PHE A 532 8.77 27.57 9.45
C PHE A 532 9.46 27.43 10.81
N CYS A 533 9.00 28.16 11.83
CA CYS A 533 9.55 28.04 13.19
C CYS A 533 9.39 26.61 13.73
N HIS A 534 8.20 26.00 13.55
CA HIS A 534 7.95 24.63 13.98
C HIS A 534 8.84 23.61 13.24
N ALA A 535 9.03 23.77 11.93
CA ALA A 535 9.94 22.94 11.16
C ALA A 535 11.39 23.05 11.68
N CYS A 536 11.87 24.25 12.00
CA CYS A 536 13.21 24.44 12.59
C CYS A 536 13.36 23.75 13.95
N GLU A 537 12.33 23.81 14.80
CA GLU A 537 12.32 23.11 16.09
C GLU A 537 12.34 21.60 15.94
N VAL A 538 11.59 21.05 14.98
CA VAL A 538 11.64 19.62 14.64
C VAL A 538 13.04 19.24 14.16
N ILE A 539 13.65 19.99 13.24
CA ILE A 539 15.02 19.75 12.76
C ILE A 539 16.01 19.68 13.93
N GLY A 540 15.92 20.63 14.86
CA GLY A 540 16.81 20.67 16.03
C GLY A 540 16.57 19.54 17.04
N SER A 541 15.43 18.85 16.96
CA SER A 541 15.10 17.72 17.84
C SER A 541 15.47 16.36 17.23
N LEU A 542 15.72 16.30 15.92
CA LEU A 542 16.08 15.05 15.21
C LEU A 542 17.58 14.73 15.36
N ALA A 543 17.89 13.44 15.56
CA ALA A 543 19.25 13.00 15.82
C ALA A 543 20.13 12.89 14.56
N THR A 544 19.60 12.36 13.45
CA THR A 544 20.37 12.04 12.23
C THR A 544 20.12 13.05 11.11
N ASP A 545 21.11 13.23 10.23
CA ASP A 545 21.04 14.24 9.17
C ASP A 545 20.06 13.87 8.04
N ASP A 546 19.91 12.57 7.71
CA ASP A 546 18.93 12.08 6.74
C ASP A 546 17.49 12.44 7.12
N LEU A 547 17.16 12.39 8.42
CA LEU A 547 15.84 12.79 8.93
C LEU A 547 15.64 14.31 8.84
N LYS A 548 16.70 15.07 9.14
CA LYS A 548 16.68 16.54 9.08
C LYS A 548 16.49 17.02 7.64
N GLU A 549 17.03 16.31 6.65
CA GLU A 549 16.93 16.70 5.24
C GLU A 549 15.48 16.82 4.75
N GLN A 550 14.60 15.89 5.12
CA GLN A 550 13.19 15.94 4.72
C GLN A 550 12.46 17.18 5.26
N VAL A 551 12.70 17.52 6.53
CA VAL A 551 12.10 18.69 7.16
C VAL A 551 12.78 19.98 6.71
N PHE A 552 14.06 19.91 6.35
CA PHE A 552 14.80 21.03 5.77
C PHE A 552 14.25 21.46 4.41
N VAL A 553 13.91 20.50 3.54
CA VAL A 553 13.24 20.79 2.26
C VAL A 553 11.89 21.48 2.50
N LEU A 554 11.11 21.01 3.47
CA LEU A 554 9.86 21.66 3.88
C LEU A 554 10.08 23.10 4.38
N ALA A 555 11.13 23.35 5.17
CA ALA A 555 11.46 24.70 5.63
C ALA A 555 11.84 25.64 4.47
N LEU A 556 12.53 25.15 3.44
CA LEU A 556 12.81 25.91 2.22
C LEU A 556 11.55 26.20 1.40
N GLU A 557 10.61 25.26 1.35
CA GLU A 557 9.32 25.43 0.71
C GLU A 557 8.55 26.59 1.36
N TYR A 558 8.49 26.64 2.70
CA TYR A 558 7.86 27.75 3.42
C TYR A 558 8.50 29.11 3.12
N LEU A 559 9.83 29.20 3.14
CA LEU A 559 10.53 30.44 2.80
C LEU A 559 10.25 30.89 1.37
N SER A 560 10.14 29.94 0.44
CA SER A 560 9.84 30.23 -0.97
C SER A 560 8.41 30.75 -1.15
N GLN A 561 7.43 30.16 -0.45
CA GLN A 561 6.05 30.66 -0.46
C GLN A 561 5.92 32.06 0.16
N MET A 562 6.65 32.32 1.25
CA MET A 562 6.69 33.65 1.86
C MET A 562 7.31 34.69 0.93
N GLU A 563 8.38 34.33 0.20
CA GLU A 563 9.02 35.18 -0.82
C GLU A 563 8.03 35.51 -1.96
N GLU A 564 7.28 34.52 -2.45
CA GLU A 564 6.29 34.70 -3.52
C GLU A 564 5.14 35.64 -3.09
N ILE A 565 4.57 35.42 -1.91
CA ILE A 565 3.50 36.30 -1.35
C ILE A 565 4.05 37.73 -1.17
N THR A 566 5.24 37.86 -0.59
CA THR A 566 5.85 39.18 -0.35
C THR A 566 6.12 39.91 -1.68
N ALA A 567 6.61 39.21 -2.70
CA ALA A 567 6.84 39.78 -4.03
C ALA A 567 5.55 40.26 -4.69
N ALA A 568 4.44 39.54 -4.51
CA ALA A 568 3.13 39.91 -5.02
C ALA A 568 2.53 41.16 -4.33
N SER A 569 2.87 41.42 -3.06
CA SER A 569 2.34 42.56 -2.27
C SER A 569 3.03 43.91 -2.54
N ILE A 570 4.27 43.92 -3.06
CA ILE A 570 5.10 45.13 -3.28
C ILE A 570 4.51 46.15 -4.29
N PRO A 571 3.67 45.81 -5.31
CA PRO A 571 3.17 46.79 -6.26
C PRO A 571 2.03 47.71 -5.78
N GLN A 572 1.41 47.47 -4.61
CA GLN A 572 0.16 48.16 -4.24
C GLN A 572 0.24 48.93 -2.90
N THR A 573 0.35 50.27 -3.00
CA THR A 573 0.21 51.32 -1.96
C THR A 573 1.32 51.51 -0.90
N GLN A 574 1.94 52.71 -0.90
CA GLN A 574 3.07 53.15 -0.06
C GLN A 574 2.81 53.23 1.47
N VAL A 575 1.56 53.09 1.93
CA VAL A 575 1.20 53.18 3.37
C VAL A 575 1.08 51.77 3.99
N LYS A 576 0.56 50.78 3.25
CA LYS A 576 0.55 49.37 3.68
C LYS A 576 1.96 48.77 3.72
N SER A 577 2.87 49.25 2.88
CA SER A 577 4.24 48.74 2.80
C SER A 577 5.10 49.02 4.04
N LYS A 578 4.83 50.09 4.81
CA LYS A 578 5.64 50.43 6.00
C LYS A 578 5.30 49.59 7.24
N GLN A 579 4.03 49.24 7.43
CA GLN A 579 3.58 48.46 8.59
C GLN A 579 3.87 46.97 8.41
N VAL A 580 3.59 46.43 7.22
CA VAL A 580 3.99 45.06 6.84
C VAL A 580 5.52 44.91 6.95
N SER A 581 6.29 45.93 6.57
CA SER A 581 7.76 45.92 6.67
C SER A 581 8.29 45.83 8.12
N TYR A 582 7.64 46.49 9.11
CA TYR A 582 8.10 46.46 10.50
C TYR A 582 7.81 45.12 11.20
N GLU A 583 6.57 44.63 11.13
CA GLU A 583 6.17 43.32 11.68
C GLU A 583 6.99 42.18 11.05
N TRP A 584 7.27 42.30 9.75
CA TRP A 584 8.08 41.35 9.00
C TRP A 584 9.57 41.37 9.38
N THR A 585 10.14 42.56 9.61
CA THR A 585 11.56 42.69 10.02
C THR A 585 11.82 42.01 11.36
N ASN A 586 10.88 42.12 12.30
CA ASN A 586 10.98 41.43 13.60
C ASN A 586 10.87 39.90 13.46
N GLN A 587 9.99 39.39 12.61
CA GLN A 587 9.87 37.95 12.34
C GLN A 587 11.11 37.37 11.67
N VAL A 588 11.73 38.11 10.74
CA VAL A 588 12.96 37.71 10.07
C VAL A 588 14.11 37.50 11.07
N GLU A 589 14.24 38.36 12.09
CA GLU A 589 15.28 38.19 13.11
C GLU A 589 15.06 36.93 13.95
N VAL A 590 13.81 36.58 14.26
CA VAL A 590 13.48 35.29 14.89
C VAL A 590 13.87 34.12 14.00
N PHE A 591 13.57 34.18 12.69
CA PHE A 591 13.93 33.12 11.75
C PHE A 591 15.45 32.94 11.68
N LYS A 592 16.22 34.03 11.65
CA LYS A 592 17.69 33.98 11.71
C LYS A 592 18.19 33.38 13.02
N LEU A 593 17.56 33.72 14.15
CA LEU A 593 17.94 33.18 15.46
C LEU A 593 17.71 31.66 15.51
N LEU A 594 16.52 31.19 15.11
CA LEU A 594 16.19 29.78 15.07
C LEU A 594 17.08 29.00 14.10
N ALA A 595 17.32 29.53 12.90
CA ALA A 595 18.22 28.91 11.93
C ALA A 595 19.64 28.76 12.48
N ASN A 596 20.13 29.73 13.25
CA ASN A 596 21.45 29.66 13.89
C ASN A 596 21.51 28.68 15.06
N GLN A 597 20.42 28.51 15.81
CA GLN A 597 20.38 27.65 16.98
C GLN A 597 20.13 26.18 16.64
N LYS A 598 19.29 25.91 15.65
CA LYS A 598 18.73 24.57 15.39
C LYS A 598 19.39 23.84 14.22
N LEU A 599 20.05 24.56 13.32
CA LEU A 599 20.70 23.98 12.14
C LEU A 599 22.22 24.17 12.16
N ALA A 600 22.93 23.30 11.44
CA ALA A 600 24.38 23.32 11.31
C ALA A 600 24.83 23.27 9.85
N GLY A 601 26.14 23.51 9.62
CA GLY A 601 26.79 23.22 8.35
C GLY A 601 26.24 23.98 7.13
N GLU A 602 25.93 23.22 6.08
CA GLU A 602 25.41 23.72 4.80
C GLU A 602 23.93 24.11 4.89
N GLN A 603 23.10 23.31 5.57
CA GLN A 603 21.68 23.60 5.78
C GLN A 603 21.47 24.99 6.42
N ARG A 604 22.23 25.30 7.47
CA ARG A 604 22.20 26.64 8.10
C ARG A 604 22.55 27.76 7.11
N ARG A 605 23.61 27.56 6.30
CA ARG A 605 24.06 28.58 5.33
C ARG A 605 23.01 28.84 4.26
N THR A 606 22.41 27.78 3.72
CA THR A 606 21.36 27.87 2.70
C THR A 606 20.11 28.57 3.22
N LEU A 607 19.62 28.23 4.42
CA LEU A 607 18.46 28.93 5.01
C LEU A 607 18.77 30.40 5.27
N LEU A 608 19.93 30.72 5.85
CA LEU A 608 20.29 32.12 6.10
C LEU A 608 20.44 32.93 4.81
N GLN A 609 20.95 32.32 3.73
CA GLN A 609 21.00 32.95 2.42
C GLN A 609 19.60 33.19 1.86
N LYS A 610 18.71 32.20 1.96
CA LYS A 610 17.32 32.33 1.52
C LYS A 610 16.56 33.39 2.34
N ILE A 611 16.72 33.41 3.67
CA ILE A 611 16.13 34.43 4.55
C ILE A 611 16.59 35.85 4.15
N ARG A 612 17.85 36.01 3.73
CA ARG A 612 18.37 37.31 3.27
C ARG A 612 17.84 37.73 1.90
N SER A 613 17.49 36.79 1.01
CA SER A 613 17.09 37.11 -0.37
C SER A 613 15.73 37.80 -0.47
N PHE A 614 14.83 37.55 0.48
CA PHE A 614 13.47 38.13 0.47
C PHE A 614 13.25 39.23 1.52
N THR A 615 14.30 39.67 2.24
CA THR A 615 14.21 40.84 3.12
C THR A 615 14.35 42.15 2.35
N PRO A 616 13.42 43.12 2.48
CA PRO A 616 13.53 44.41 1.80
C PRO A 616 14.76 45.17 2.33
N GLY A 617 15.76 45.38 1.47
CA GLY A 617 17.05 46.02 1.81
C GLY A 617 18.28 45.13 1.60
N GLY A 618 18.12 43.90 1.10
CA GLY A 618 19.22 42.99 0.74
C GLY A 618 19.88 43.32 -0.59
N SER A 619 20.55 44.46 -0.69
CA SER A 619 21.65 44.72 -1.64
C SER A 619 22.73 45.56 -0.97
#